data_AF-A0A1Q3WEM9-F1
#
_entry.id   AF-A0A1Q3WEM9-F1
#
_cell.length_a   1.000
_cell.length_b   1.000
_cell.length_c   1.000
_cell.angle_alpha   90.00
_cell.angle_beta   90.00
_cell.angle_gamma   90.00
#
_symmetry.space_group_name_H-M   'P 1'
#
loop_
_entity.id
_entity.type
_entity.pdbx_description
1 polymer ?
#
loop_
_entity_poly.entity_id
_entity_poly.type
_entity_poly.pdbx_seq_one_letter_code
_entity_poly.pdbx_strand_id
1 'polypeptide(L)'
;MKNNLLSLLLFVCCAMATQLISQRVWAQTASASMTVEQLNAIKAIKIANLDKDTYFKSGGFILDRYEERPAYVFAYSDGITRKIYLYKVFSVEDTKELGLLAIYKNEKTGAVKPFVIPGASADRKAWDAYIDDLKYVGEKEPGLMSTLTFVLSREMAGLLSGGAGKSEEGSGKKKEEYNFCFAADAPVTLADGSSKGIQDITVNDVVMGYEAKTKTLAPTHVTRIDVHTGSFALAGVWVAPVQEVTADTRTTLTTPTLLEATANHPVLTATGRKALGDVKVGEVVYRYDATVQGVVAYKVIRLEASVRSVDKVYNLVTQSGAYLVSETVVLDK
;
A
#
# COMPACT_ATOMS: atom_id res chain seq x y z
N MET A 1 36.95 26.57 45.67
CA MET A 1 36.69 26.64 44.21
C MET A 1 37.44 25.56 43.43
N LYS A 2 37.36 24.27 43.82
CA LYS A 2 38.11 23.16 43.15
C LYS A 2 37.23 22.10 42.46
N ASN A 3 35.91 22.14 42.61
CA ASN A 3 35.01 21.09 42.06
C ASN A 3 34.34 21.44 40.73
N ASN A 4 34.53 22.65 40.19
CA ASN A 4 33.88 23.05 38.93
C ASN A 4 34.63 22.58 37.67
N LEU A 5 35.93 22.29 37.77
CA LEU A 5 36.73 21.97 36.59
C LEU A 5 36.39 20.58 36.02
N LEU A 6 36.17 19.60 36.91
CA LEU A 6 35.85 18.22 36.52
C LEU A 6 34.45 18.13 35.90
N SER A 7 33.48 18.86 36.45
CA SER A 7 32.11 18.90 35.91
C SER A 7 32.06 19.59 34.55
N LEU A 8 32.87 20.63 34.33
CA LEU A 8 32.99 21.31 33.04
C LEU A 8 33.63 20.39 31.98
N LEU A 9 34.67 19.65 32.34
CA LEU A 9 35.33 18.68 31.45
C LEU A 9 34.41 17.53 31.03
N LEU A 10 33.57 17.05 31.95
CA LEU A 10 32.60 15.98 31.65
C LEU A 10 31.49 16.48 30.72
N PHE A 11 31.03 17.72 30.90
CA PHE A 11 30.05 18.34 30.01
C PHE A 11 30.58 18.56 28.59
N VAL A 12 31.83 19.03 28.47
CA VAL A 12 32.49 19.23 27.17
C VAL A 12 32.72 17.89 26.47
N CYS A 13 33.12 16.83 27.18
CA CYS A 13 33.25 15.49 26.61
C CYS A 13 31.91 14.93 26.11
N CYS A 14 30.82 15.11 26.87
CA CYS A 14 29.48 14.70 26.42
C CYS A 14 29.00 15.50 25.20
N ALA A 15 29.27 16.81 25.14
CA ALA A 15 28.89 17.66 24.00
C ALA A 15 29.67 17.30 22.72
N MET A 16 30.97 16.97 22.85
CA MET A 16 31.75 16.50 21.69
C MET A 16 31.33 15.08 21.26
N ALA A 17 30.98 14.20 22.19
CA ALA A 17 30.50 12.87 21.86
C ALA A 17 29.15 12.92 21.11
N THR A 18 28.22 13.78 21.51
CA THR A 18 26.94 13.95 20.80
C THR A 18 27.12 14.61 19.42
N GLN A 19 28.08 15.52 19.24
CA GLN A 19 28.43 16.06 17.92
C GLN A 19 29.09 15.02 17.00
N LEU A 20 29.96 14.15 17.52
CA LEU A 20 30.58 13.08 16.72
C LEU A 20 29.58 11.96 16.38
N ILE A 21 28.63 11.66 17.27
CA ILE A 21 27.55 10.70 16.99
C ILE A 21 26.58 11.26 15.94
N SER A 22 26.19 12.54 16.03
CA SER A 22 25.31 13.17 15.03
C SER A 22 25.96 13.28 13.65
N GLN A 23 27.28 13.51 13.56
CA GLN A 23 28.00 13.44 12.28
C GLN A 23 28.11 12.02 11.71
N ARG A 24 28.22 10.98 12.55
CA ARG A 24 28.20 9.58 12.08
C ARG A 24 26.81 9.09 11.69
N VAL A 25 25.76 9.56 12.37
CA VAL A 25 24.36 9.27 11.99
C VAL A 25 24.01 9.94 10.65
N TRP A 26 24.57 11.11 10.35
CA TRP A 26 24.41 11.75 9.03
C TRP A 26 25.23 11.07 7.93
N ALA A 27 26.40 10.50 8.24
CA ALA A 27 27.22 9.77 7.28
C ALA A 27 26.69 8.35 6.93
N GLN A 28 25.76 7.80 7.72
CA GLN A 28 25.05 6.56 7.39
C GLN A 28 23.70 6.79 6.67
N THR A 29 23.34 8.06 6.41
CA THR A 29 22.26 8.41 5.48
C THR A 29 22.84 8.77 4.11
N ALA A 30 23.81 8.00 3.64
CA ALA A 30 24.00 7.85 2.20
C ALA A 30 22.80 7.03 1.70
N SER A 31 21.66 7.70 1.55
CA SER A 31 20.49 7.16 0.87
C SER A 31 20.98 6.66 -0.48
N ALA A 32 20.82 5.37 -0.75
CA ALA A 32 21.10 4.81 -2.06
C ALA A 32 20.23 5.57 -3.08
N SER A 33 20.86 6.49 -3.80
CA SER A 33 20.29 7.32 -4.83
C SER A 33 20.59 6.66 -6.17
N MET A 34 19.62 6.55 -7.07
CA MET A 34 19.90 6.06 -8.42
C MET A 34 20.95 6.97 -9.07
N THR A 35 22.07 6.40 -9.52
CA THR A 35 23.09 7.14 -10.28
C THR A 35 22.73 7.17 -11.77
N VAL A 36 23.37 8.06 -12.53
CA VAL A 36 23.14 8.16 -13.99
C VAL A 36 23.62 6.91 -14.73
N GLU A 37 24.67 6.24 -14.22
CA GLU A 37 25.17 4.98 -14.77
C GLU A 37 24.14 3.86 -14.56
N GLN A 38 23.54 3.79 -13.38
CA GLN A 38 22.47 2.84 -13.09
C GLN A 38 21.24 3.11 -13.96
N LEU A 39 20.85 4.37 -14.13
CA LEU A 39 19.75 4.76 -15.02
C LEU A 39 19.98 4.26 -16.45
N ASN A 40 21.18 4.51 -17.00
CA ASN A 40 21.54 4.07 -18.35
C ASN A 40 21.58 2.54 -18.46
N ALA A 41 22.06 1.85 -17.42
CA ALA A 41 22.06 0.39 -17.37
C ALA A 41 20.64 -0.18 -17.36
N ILE A 42 19.73 0.37 -16.54
CA ILE A 42 18.32 -0.04 -16.47
C ILE A 42 17.63 0.19 -17.82
N LYS A 43 17.88 1.34 -18.46
CA LYS A 43 17.31 1.68 -19.76
C LYS A 43 17.76 0.72 -20.87
N ALA A 44 18.96 0.15 -20.76
CA ALA A 44 19.49 -0.81 -21.72
C ALA A 44 18.93 -2.23 -21.56
N ILE A 45 18.18 -2.51 -20.49
CA ILE A 45 17.59 -3.83 -20.23
C ILE A 45 16.54 -4.15 -21.30
N LYS A 46 16.75 -5.27 -21.98
CA LYS A 46 15.79 -5.82 -22.95
C LYS A 46 14.87 -6.80 -22.25
N ILE A 47 13.57 -6.56 -22.35
CA ILE A 47 12.52 -7.48 -21.87
C ILE A 47 12.08 -8.34 -23.04
N ALA A 48 12.16 -9.66 -22.89
CA ALA A 48 11.90 -10.59 -23.98
C ALA A 48 10.40 -10.65 -24.32
N ASN A 49 9.55 -10.69 -23.30
CA ASN A 49 8.10 -10.70 -23.45
C ASN A 49 7.44 -9.71 -22.49
N LEU A 50 7.08 -8.53 -23.01
CA LEU A 50 6.44 -7.47 -22.22
C LEU A 50 5.10 -7.90 -21.58
N ASP A 51 4.39 -8.87 -22.16
CA ASP A 51 3.11 -9.32 -21.62
C ASP A 51 3.26 -10.42 -20.55
N LYS A 52 4.39 -11.14 -20.51
CA LYS A 52 4.60 -12.29 -19.61
C LYS A 52 5.69 -12.10 -18.57
N ASP A 53 6.71 -11.31 -18.87
CA ASP A 53 7.86 -11.11 -18.00
C ASP A 53 7.50 -10.06 -16.96
N THR A 54 6.75 -10.46 -15.93
CA THR A 54 6.30 -9.58 -14.85
C THR A 54 7.34 -9.43 -13.75
N TYR A 55 8.17 -10.43 -13.51
CA TYR A 55 9.24 -10.38 -12.51
C TYR A 55 10.51 -11.05 -13.05
N PHE A 56 11.62 -10.31 -13.10
CA PHE A 56 12.91 -10.87 -13.49
C PHE A 56 14.10 -10.05 -12.98
N LYS A 57 15.26 -10.70 -12.91
CA LYS A 57 16.53 -10.09 -12.52
C LYS A 57 17.40 -9.90 -13.76
N SER A 58 17.94 -8.70 -13.96
CA SER A 58 18.82 -8.40 -15.10
C SER A 58 19.79 -7.27 -14.76
N GLY A 59 21.06 -7.44 -15.11
CA GLY A 59 22.07 -6.37 -14.99
C GLY A 59 22.31 -5.85 -13.58
N GLY A 60 22.07 -6.65 -12.53
CA GLY A 60 22.16 -6.20 -11.13
C GLY A 60 20.89 -5.55 -10.59
N PHE A 61 19.80 -5.54 -11.37
CA PHE A 61 18.50 -4.99 -10.99
C PHE A 61 17.42 -6.06 -10.97
N ILE A 62 16.40 -5.84 -10.17
CA ILE A 62 15.15 -6.60 -10.15
C ILE A 62 14.09 -5.70 -10.76
N LEU A 63 13.41 -6.19 -11.79
CA LEU A 63 12.26 -5.53 -12.38
C LEU A 63 11.03 -6.31 -11.99
N ASP A 64 10.12 -5.62 -11.30
CA ASP A 64 8.87 -6.17 -10.81
C ASP A 64 7.71 -5.36 -11.40
N ARG A 65 6.72 -6.02 -12.00
CA ARG A 65 5.59 -5.38 -12.64
C ARG A 65 4.87 -4.54 -11.59
N TYR A 66 4.68 -3.26 -11.90
CA TYR A 66 4.03 -2.36 -10.96
C TYR A 66 2.62 -2.86 -10.62
N GLU A 67 2.45 -3.34 -9.38
CA GLU A 67 1.21 -3.96 -8.89
C GLU A 67 0.66 -5.11 -9.77
N GLU A 68 1.53 -5.85 -10.46
CA GLU A 68 1.14 -6.90 -11.43
C GLU A 68 0.18 -6.42 -12.55
N ARG A 69 0.06 -5.10 -12.74
CA ARG A 69 -0.90 -4.53 -13.67
C ARG A 69 -0.58 -4.91 -15.12
N PRO A 70 -1.60 -5.18 -15.94
CA PRO A 70 -1.40 -5.30 -17.37
C PRO A 70 -0.97 -3.96 -17.98
N ALA A 71 -0.57 -3.99 -19.25
CA ALA A 71 -0.22 -2.77 -19.95
C ALA A 71 -1.40 -1.78 -19.98
N TYR A 72 -1.12 -0.49 -19.79
CA TYR A 72 -2.07 0.57 -20.09
C TYR A 72 -2.23 0.65 -21.60
N VAL A 73 -3.43 0.36 -22.10
CA VAL A 73 -3.72 0.34 -23.53
C VAL A 73 -4.42 1.64 -23.93
N PHE A 74 -3.85 2.34 -24.90
CA PHE A 74 -4.39 3.57 -25.46
C PHE A 74 -4.77 3.33 -26.92
N ALA A 75 -6.06 3.48 -27.22
CA ALA A 75 -6.60 3.50 -28.57
C ALA A 75 -7.01 4.94 -28.91
N TYR A 76 -6.09 5.69 -29.53
CA TYR A 76 -6.39 7.04 -30.01
C TYR A 76 -7.22 6.99 -31.29
N SER A 77 -7.85 8.11 -31.63
CA SER A 77 -8.61 8.30 -32.88
C SER A 77 -7.74 8.18 -34.15
N ASP A 78 -6.41 8.20 -34.01
CA ASP A 78 -5.46 7.95 -35.10
C ASP A 78 -5.33 6.47 -35.48
N GLY A 79 -6.05 5.58 -34.79
CA GLY A 79 -6.06 4.13 -35.04
C GLY A 79 -4.78 3.42 -34.62
N ILE A 80 -3.86 4.09 -33.90
CA ILE A 80 -2.60 3.51 -33.45
C ILE A 80 -2.74 3.11 -31.97
N THR A 81 -2.74 1.80 -31.72
CA THR A 81 -2.70 1.26 -30.36
C THR A 81 -1.32 1.46 -29.75
N ARG A 82 -1.29 2.07 -28.57
CA ARG A 82 -0.09 2.30 -27.78
C ARG A 82 -0.23 1.62 -26.44
N LYS A 83 0.85 1.05 -25.95
CA LYS A 83 0.88 0.37 -24.65
C LYS A 83 1.97 0.95 -23.77
N ILE A 84 1.67 1.12 -22.48
CA ILE A 84 2.66 1.43 -21.47
C ILE A 84 2.70 0.32 -20.43
N TYR A 85 3.89 -0.18 -20.17
CA TYR A 85 4.20 -1.16 -19.16
C TYR A 85 4.99 -0.48 -18.05
N LEU A 86 4.57 -0.62 -16.80
CA LEU A 86 5.30 -0.08 -15.65
C LEU A 86 5.99 -1.20 -14.88
N TYR A 87 7.22 -0.96 -14.46
CA TYR A 87 7.95 -1.82 -13.53
C TYR A 87 8.52 -0.98 -12.39
N LYS A 88 8.49 -1.52 -11.18
CA LYS A 88 9.34 -1.09 -10.09
C LYS A 88 10.74 -1.65 -10.32
N VAL A 89 11.74 -0.83 -10.06
CA VAL A 89 13.14 -1.21 -10.20
C VAL A 89 13.78 -1.26 -8.83
N PHE A 90 14.32 -2.42 -8.47
CA PHE A 90 15.10 -2.61 -7.25
C PHE A 90 16.55 -2.96 -7.58
N SER A 91 17.46 -2.64 -6.69
CA SER A 91 18.81 -3.21 -6.67
C SER A 91 18.78 -4.68 -6.25
N VAL A 92 19.62 -5.53 -6.85
CA VAL A 92 19.76 -6.93 -6.40
C VAL A 92 20.51 -7.04 -5.07
N GLU A 93 21.44 -6.12 -4.80
CA GLU A 93 22.33 -6.19 -3.63
C GLU A 93 21.59 -5.97 -2.30
N ASP A 94 20.70 -4.98 -2.26
CA ASP A 94 20.01 -4.58 -1.02
C ASP A 94 18.48 -4.47 -1.17
N THR A 95 17.92 -4.86 -2.32
CA THR A 95 16.46 -4.83 -2.59
C THR A 95 15.84 -3.45 -2.37
N LYS A 96 16.64 -2.39 -2.51
CA LYS A 96 16.16 -1.01 -2.38
C LYS A 96 15.46 -0.59 -3.65
N GLU A 97 14.32 0.10 -3.50
CA GLU A 97 13.59 0.69 -4.61
C GLU A 97 14.38 1.89 -5.16
N LEU A 98 14.75 1.81 -6.43
CA LEU A 98 15.51 2.85 -7.14
C LEU A 98 14.59 3.81 -7.90
N GLY A 99 13.43 3.33 -8.36
CA GLY A 99 12.47 4.11 -9.15
C GLY A 99 11.57 3.22 -10.01
N LEU A 100 11.07 3.79 -11.10
CA LEU A 100 10.18 3.10 -12.06
C LEU A 100 10.83 3.00 -13.43
N LEU A 101 10.53 1.92 -14.15
CA LEU A 101 10.78 1.79 -15.58
C LEU A 101 9.43 1.74 -16.32
N ALA A 102 9.17 2.75 -17.13
CA ALA A 102 8.07 2.80 -18.07
C ALA A 102 8.55 2.33 -19.45
N ILE A 103 7.87 1.34 -20.04
CA ILE A 103 8.16 0.89 -21.40
C ILE A 103 6.97 1.22 -22.28
N TYR A 104 7.21 2.09 -23.24
CA TYR A 104 6.26 2.40 -24.29
C TYR A 104 6.41 1.43 -25.46
N LYS A 105 5.30 0.92 -25.97
CA LYS A 105 5.23 0.13 -27.20
C LYS A 105 4.20 0.73 -28.14
N ASN A 106 4.62 1.05 -29.35
CA ASN A 106 3.74 1.41 -30.46
C ASN A 106 3.42 0.13 -31.26
N GLU A 107 2.16 -0.33 -31.25
CA GLU A 107 1.78 -1.58 -31.93
C GLU A 107 1.79 -1.44 -33.46
N LYS A 108 1.75 -0.22 -34.01
CA LYS A 108 1.82 0.00 -35.47
C LYS A 108 3.25 -0.06 -36.00
N THR A 109 4.19 0.58 -35.31
CA THR A 109 5.61 0.64 -35.75
C THR A 109 6.47 -0.45 -35.13
N GLY A 110 5.98 -1.13 -34.08
CA GLY A 110 6.76 -2.05 -33.26
C GLY A 110 7.81 -1.36 -32.39
N ALA A 111 7.86 -0.02 -32.38
CA ALA A 111 8.85 0.72 -31.62
C ALA A 111 8.64 0.53 -30.12
N VAL A 112 9.72 0.11 -29.44
CA VAL A 112 9.77 -0.03 -27.98
C VAL A 112 10.74 1.02 -27.43
N LYS A 113 10.27 1.83 -26.48
CA LYS A 113 11.06 2.92 -25.87
C LYS A 113 11.02 2.82 -24.34
N PRO A 114 12.15 2.52 -23.68
CA PRO A 114 12.25 2.50 -22.22
C PRO A 114 12.50 3.91 -21.65
N PHE A 115 11.83 4.23 -20.55
CA PHE A 115 11.94 5.47 -19.78
C PHE A 115 12.12 5.14 -18.30
N VAL A 116 13.25 5.54 -17.75
CA VAL A 116 13.53 5.33 -16.32
C VAL A 116 13.16 6.61 -15.59
N ILE A 117 12.24 6.47 -14.63
CA ILE A 117 11.79 7.55 -13.76
C ILE A 117 12.53 7.35 -12.43
N PRO A 118 13.48 8.24 -12.10
CA PRO A 118 14.26 8.10 -10.87
C PRO A 118 13.38 8.22 -9.62
N GLY A 119 13.75 7.54 -8.55
CA GLY A 119 13.14 7.72 -7.23
C GLY A 119 13.46 9.09 -6.62
N ALA A 120 12.72 9.48 -5.58
CA ALA A 120 12.84 10.81 -4.96
C ALA A 120 14.26 11.09 -4.40
N SER A 121 14.98 10.06 -3.99
CA SER A 121 16.35 10.16 -3.49
C SER A 121 17.41 10.18 -4.59
N ALA A 122 17.06 10.01 -5.87
CA ALA A 122 18.03 9.87 -6.96
C ALA A 122 18.90 11.11 -7.20
N ASP A 123 20.07 10.89 -7.79
CA ASP A 123 21.01 11.97 -8.08
C ASP A 123 20.43 12.95 -9.10
N ARG A 124 20.79 14.23 -8.97
CA ARG A 124 20.35 15.27 -9.92
C ARG A 124 20.67 14.91 -11.39
N LYS A 125 21.82 14.30 -11.65
CA LYS A 125 22.21 13.87 -13.01
C LYS A 125 21.29 12.80 -13.58
N ALA A 126 20.72 11.92 -12.75
CA ALA A 126 19.73 10.95 -13.18
C ALA A 126 18.40 11.64 -13.55
N TRP A 127 18.00 12.64 -12.78
CA TRP A 127 16.85 13.50 -13.12
C TRP A 127 17.06 14.31 -14.39
N ASP A 128 18.26 14.87 -14.61
CA ASP A 128 18.61 15.58 -15.84
C ASP A 128 18.50 14.64 -17.05
N ALA A 129 19.03 13.42 -16.94
CA ALA A 129 18.93 12.40 -18.00
C ALA A 129 17.48 11.99 -18.30
N TYR A 130 16.64 11.88 -17.27
CA TYR A 130 15.20 11.62 -17.44
C TYR A 130 14.50 12.77 -18.20
N ILE A 131 14.79 14.02 -17.85
CA ILE A 131 14.24 15.19 -18.55
C ILE A 131 14.71 15.23 -20.01
N ASP A 132 15.98 14.94 -20.26
CA ASP A 132 16.52 14.83 -21.61
C ASP A 132 15.80 13.75 -22.42
N ASP A 133 15.49 12.60 -21.82
CA ASP A 133 14.72 11.55 -22.48
C ASP A 133 13.30 12.00 -22.86
N LEU A 134 12.60 12.69 -21.96
CA LEU A 134 11.28 13.25 -22.25
C LEU A 134 11.34 14.25 -23.41
N LYS A 135 12.39 15.05 -23.48
CA LYS A 135 12.57 16.02 -24.57
C LYS A 135 12.93 15.32 -25.88
N TYR A 136 14.01 14.55 -25.91
CA TYR A 136 14.60 14.07 -27.16
C TYR A 136 13.95 12.80 -27.71
N VAL A 137 13.32 11.98 -26.87
CA VAL A 137 12.59 10.76 -27.27
C VAL A 137 11.08 11.01 -27.22
N GLY A 138 10.60 11.69 -26.17
CA GLY A 138 9.19 12.02 -25.99
C GLY A 138 8.59 12.87 -27.11
N GLU A 139 9.30 13.91 -27.57
CA GLU A 139 8.81 14.79 -28.64
C GLU A 139 8.78 14.11 -30.02
N LYS A 140 9.62 13.09 -30.23
CA LYS A 140 9.77 12.43 -31.54
C LYS A 140 8.78 11.31 -31.77
N GLU A 141 8.22 10.71 -30.72
CA GLU A 141 7.30 9.58 -30.81
C GLU A 141 5.85 10.04 -30.61
N PRO A 142 5.01 10.00 -31.65
CA PRO A 142 3.64 10.50 -31.56
C PRO A 142 2.83 9.80 -30.48
N GLY A 143 2.28 10.58 -29.53
CA GLY A 143 1.44 10.08 -28.44
C GLY A 143 2.20 9.52 -27.24
N LEU A 144 3.54 9.48 -27.27
CA LEU A 144 4.33 8.98 -26.14
C LEU A 144 4.16 9.86 -24.90
N MET A 145 4.37 11.17 -25.02
CA MET A 145 4.26 12.07 -23.87
C MET A 145 2.86 12.11 -23.27
N SER A 146 1.81 12.08 -24.10
CA SER A 146 0.43 12.07 -23.62
C SER A 146 0.08 10.78 -22.89
N THR A 147 0.51 9.63 -23.42
CA THR A 147 0.29 8.33 -22.76
C THR A 147 1.07 8.23 -21.47
N LEU A 148 2.36 8.58 -21.47
CA LEU A 148 3.21 8.53 -20.28
C LEU A 148 2.69 9.47 -19.18
N THR A 149 2.36 10.72 -19.54
CA THR A 149 1.80 11.68 -18.59
C THR A 149 0.49 11.18 -18.00
N PHE A 150 -0.42 10.63 -18.82
CA PHE A 150 -1.67 10.07 -18.32
C PHE A 150 -1.44 8.95 -17.32
N VAL A 151 -0.56 7.99 -17.63
CA VAL A 151 -0.23 6.89 -16.72
C VAL A 151 0.32 7.42 -15.39
N LEU A 152 1.28 8.35 -15.44
CA LEU A 152 1.87 8.91 -14.23
C LEU A 152 0.89 9.77 -13.43
N SER A 153 0.06 10.58 -14.08
CA SER A 153 -1.01 11.35 -13.43
C SER A 153 -2.02 10.44 -12.75
N ARG A 154 -2.36 9.30 -13.38
CA ARG A 154 -3.27 8.32 -12.81
C ARG A 154 -2.67 7.62 -11.60
N GLU A 155 -1.40 7.21 -11.65
CA GLU A 155 -0.73 6.64 -10.48
C GLU A 155 -0.53 7.66 -9.37
N MET A 156 -0.19 8.91 -9.70
CA MET A 156 -0.12 10.01 -8.73
C MET A 156 -1.48 10.27 -8.07
N ALA A 157 -2.57 10.28 -8.85
CA ALA A 157 -3.93 10.39 -8.31
C ALA A 157 -4.29 9.17 -7.44
N GLY A 158 -3.86 7.97 -7.83
CA GLY A 158 -3.94 6.76 -7.01
C GLY A 158 -3.24 6.94 -5.67
N LEU A 159 -2.00 7.42 -5.66
CA LEU A 159 -1.22 7.68 -4.45
C LEU A 159 -1.87 8.77 -3.56
N LEU A 160 -2.29 9.89 -4.15
CA LEU A 160 -2.90 11.01 -3.42
C LEU A 160 -4.29 10.68 -2.84
N SER A 161 -5.01 9.72 -3.45
CA SER A 161 -6.27 9.19 -2.92
C SER A 161 -6.07 8.07 -1.89
N GLY A 162 -4.83 7.83 -1.44
CA GLY A 162 -4.52 6.76 -0.48
C GLY A 162 -4.62 5.35 -1.08
N GLY A 163 -4.46 5.22 -2.39
CA GLY A 163 -4.58 3.97 -3.15
C GLY A 163 -5.99 3.65 -3.65
N ALA A 164 -6.99 4.50 -3.37
CA ALA A 164 -8.41 4.22 -3.61
C ALA A 164 -8.93 4.59 -5.03
N GLY A 165 -8.09 5.18 -5.87
CA GLY A 165 -8.46 5.66 -7.22
C GLY A 165 -8.06 4.71 -8.36
N LYS A 166 -8.52 3.47 -8.37
CA LYS A 166 -8.34 2.56 -9.52
C LYS A 166 -9.53 2.70 -10.48
N SER A 167 -9.47 3.69 -11.38
CA SER A 167 -10.48 3.82 -12.43
C SER A 167 -10.31 2.71 -13.46
N GLU A 168 -11.35 1.92 -13.63
CA GLU A 168 -11.42 0.88 -14.65
C GLU A 168 -11.55 1.51 -16.04
N GLU A 169 -10.50 1.43 -16.83
CA GLU A 169 -10.64 1.45 -18.29
C GLU A 169 -9.36 0.89 -18.89
N GLY A 170 -9.51 -0.18 -19.68
CA GLY A 170 -8.42 -0.75 -20.48
C GLY A 170 -7.91 -2.12 -20.05
N SER A 171 -8.77 -3.14 -19.97
CA SER A 171 -8.50 -4.46 -20.59
C SER A 171 -9.57 -5.48 -20.19
N GLY A 172 -10.41 -5.84 -21.16
CA GLY A 172 -11.20 -7.06 -21.07
C GLY A 172 -10.27 -8.27 -21.10
N LYS A 173 -9.98 -8.82 -19.91
CA LYS A 173 -9.80 -10.25 -19.61
C LYS A 173 -9.47 -10.37 -18.11
N LYS A 174 -10.44 -10.94 -17.37
CA LYS A 174 -10.40 -11.42 -15.97
C LYS A 174 -9.35 -10.74 -15.08
N LYS A 175 -9.79 -9.62 -14.48
CA LYS A 175 -9.14 -8.98 -13.36
C LYS A 175 -8.89 -10.00 -12.25
N GLU A 176 -7.66 -10.08 -11.76
CA GLU A 176 -7.45 -10.25 -10.32
C GLU A 176 -7.94 -8.95 -9.68
N GLU A 177 -9.26 -8.89 -9.54
CA GLU A 177 -9.98 -7.82 -8.90
C GLU A 177 -9.54 -7.82 -7.43
N TYR A 178 -9.05 -6.66 -7.01
CA TYR A 178 -8.44 -6.38 -5.71
C TYR A 178 -9.01 -7.24 -4.58
N ASN A 179 -8.18 -8.16 -4.09
CA ASN A 179 -8.47 -9.06 -2.98
C ASN A 179 -8.59 -8.27 -1.65
N PHE A 180 -9.63 -7.45 -1.48
CA PHE A 180 -10.01 -6.80 -0.22
C PHE A 180 -11.22 -7.53 0.35
N CYS A 181 -11.05 -8.73 0.88
CA CYS A 181 -12.19 -9.58 1.18
C CYS A 181 -12.07 -10.33 2.49
N PHE A 182 -13.21 -10.78 2.98
CA PHE A 182 -13.40 -11.57 4.19
C PHE A 182 -13.95 -12.95 3.86
N ALA A 183 -13.80 -13.89 4.80
CA ALA A 183 -14.46 -15.19 4.73
C ALA A 183 -15.99 -15.06 4.80
N ALA A 184 -16.72 -16.05 4.31
CA ALA A 184 -18.18 -16.05 4.26
C ALA A 184 -18.85 -15.93 5.65
N ASP A 185 -18.21 -16.50 6.67
CA ASP A 185 -18.61 -16.51 8.08
C ASP A 185 -18.15 -15.26 8.85
N ALA A 186 -17.49 -14.30 8.19
CA ALA A 186 -16.99 -13.10 8.86
C ALA A 186 -18.16 -12.28 9.45
N PRO A 187 -18.16 -12.02 10.77
CA PRO A 187 -19.27 -11.36 11.45
C PRO A 187 -19.27 -9.86 11.20
N VAL A 188 -20.29 -9.34 10.51
CA VAL A 188 -20.52 -7.91 10.30
C VAL A 188 -21.41 -7.37 11.42
N THR A 189 -21.05 -6.24 12.01
CA THR A 189 -21.87 -5.59 13.05
C THR A 189 -22.98 -4.77 12.40
N LEU A 190 -24.23 -5.05 12.76
CA LEU A 190 -25.42 -4.33 12.30
C LEU A 190 -25.61 -3.02 13.09
N ALA A 191 -26.47 -2.13 12.58
CA ALA A 191 -26.74 -0.84 13.23
C ALA A 191 -27.34 -0.93 14.64
N ASP A 192 -27.98 -2.06 14.99
CA ASP A 192 -28.52 -2.35 16.32
C ASP A 192 -27.49 -2.99 17.28
N GLY A 193 -26.25 -3.19 16.82
CA GLY A 193 -25.17 -3.84 17.58
C GLY A 193 -25.18 -5.37 17.51
N SER A 194 -26.19 -5.99 16.88
CA SER A 194 -26.17 -7.42 16.59
C SER A 194 -25.15 -7.75 15.49
N SER A 195 -24.90 -9.04 15.27
CA SER A 195 -23.97 -9.49 14.23
C SER A 195 -24.62 -10.47 13.25
N LYS A 196 -24.23 -10.34 11.98
CA LYS A 196 -24.66 -11.20 10.88
C LYS A 196 -23.44 -11.61 10.04
N GLY A 197 -23.40 -12.86 9.57
CA GLY A 197 -22.33 -13.28 8.65
C GLY A 197 -22.36 -12.44 7.37
N ILE A 198 -21.19 -12.07 6.84
CA ILE A 198 -21.08 -11.22 5.66
C ILE A 198 -21.78 -11.81 4.43
N GLN A 199 -21.84 -13.15 4.32
CA GLN A 199 -22.55 -13.83 3.25
C GLN A 199 -24.06 -13.62 3.26
N ASP A 200 -24.64 -13.29 4.42
CA ASP A 200 -26.07 -13.13 4.62
C ASP A 200 -26.50 -11.65 4.56
N ILE A 201 -25.54 -10.72 4.44
CA ILE A 201 -25.79 -9.30 4.25
C ILE A 201 -26.37 -9.08 2.84
N THR A 202 -27.35 -8.18 2.73
CA THR A 202 -27.96 -7.79 1.46
C THR A 202 -27.76 -6.31 1.15
N VAL A 203 -27.85 -5.95 -0.14
CA VAL A 203 -27.81 -4.54 -0.54
C VAL A 203 -28.97 -3.80 0.13
N ASN A 204 -28.69 -2.61 0.63
CA ASN A 204 -29.54 -1.77 1.49
C ASN A 204 -29.63 -2.17 2.97
N ASP A 205 -29.05 -3.30 3.40
CA ASP A 205 -28.89 -3.58 4.83
C ASP A 205 -28.17 -2.42 5.52
N VAL A 206 -28.57 -2.13 6.76
CA VAL A 206 -27.98 -1.07 7.57
C VAL A 206 -26.97 -1.68 8.54
N VAL A 207 -25.69 -1.42 8.29
CA VAL A 207 -24.58 -1.91 9.10
C VAL A 207 -24.01 -0.78 9.94
N MET A 208 -23.25 -1.13 10.96
CA MET A 208 -22.53 -0.12 11.75
C MET A 208 -21.32 0.36 10.96
N GLY A 209 -21.33 1.64 10.60
CA GLY A 209 -20.23 2.34 9.92
C GLY A 209 -19.37 3.14 10.88
N TYR A 210 -18.25 3.64 10.36
CA TYR A 210 -17.34 4.53 11.09
C TYR A 210 -17.07 5.80 10.28
N GLU A 211 -17.42 6.96 10.84
CA GLU A 211 -17.15 8.24 10.22
C GLU A 211 -15.78 8.76 10.66
N ALA A 212 -14.81 8.77 9.75
CA ALA A 212 -13.43 9.14 10.07
C ALA A 212 -13.29 10.62 10.49
N LYS A 213 -14.17 11.51 10.02
CA LYS A 213 -14.12 12.94 10.38
C LYS A 213 -14.54 13.20 11.82
N THR A 214 -15.62 12.56 12.25
CA THR A 214 -16.18 12.73 13.61
C THR A 214 -15.60 11.71 14.60
N LYS A 215 -14.96 10.65 14.10
CA LYS A 215 -14.45 9.51 14.88
C LYS A 215 -15.56 8.81 15.66
N THR A 216 -16.77 8.79 15.11
CA THR A 216 -17.95 8.20 15.73
C THR A 216 -18.50 7.07 14.88
N LEU A 217 -19.18 6.15 15.55
CA LEU A 217 -19.96 5.14 14.87
C LEU A 217 -21.30 5.73 14.42
N ALA A 218 -21.69 5.37 13.21
CA ALA A 218 -22.96 5.80 12.63
C ALA A 218 -23.49 4.70 11.71
N PRO A 219 -24.82 4.44 11.70
CA PRO A 219 -25.42 3.53 10.74
C PRO A 219 -25.09 3.93 9.30
N THR A 220 -24.80 2.95 8.45
CA THR A 220 -24.52 3.16 7.02
C THR A 220 -25.18 2.08 6.17
N HIS A 221 -25.63 2.43 4.96
CA HIS A 221 -26.23 1.46 4.06
C HIS A 221 -25.18 0.75 3.21
N VAL A 222 -25.37 -0.55 3.02
CA VAL A 222 -24.64 -1.35 2.03
C VAL A 222 -25.13 -0.98 0.64
N THR A 223 -24.23 -0.48 -0.20
CA THR A 223 -24.53 -0.05 -1.59
C THR A 223 -24.21 -1.13 -2.61
N ARG A 224 -23.25 -2.00 -2.31
CA ARG A 224 -22.81 -3.09 -3.17
C ARG A 224 -22.16 -4.21 -2.34
N ILE A 225 -22.24 -5.43 -2.86
CA ILE A 225 -21.57 -6.60 -2.30
C ILE A 225 -20.74 -7.21 -3.41
N ASP A 226 -19.43 -7.32 -3.16
CA ASP A 226 -18.48 -7.91 -4.10
C ASP A 226 -18.15 -9.33 -3.60
N VAL A 227 -18.26 -10.32 -4.50
CA VAL A 227 -18.10 -11.75 -4.17
C VAL A 227 -17.14 -12.38 -5.16
N HIS A 228 -16.09 -13.04 -4.64
CA HIS A 228 -15.09 -13.71 -5.46
C HIS A 228 -15.01 -15.20 -5.10
N THR A 229 -14.77 -16.03 -6.11
CA THR A 229 -14.61 -17.48 -5.96
C THR A 229 -13.24 -17.90 -6.49
N GLY A 230 -12.57 -18.80 -5.78
CA GLY A 230 -11.16 -19.15 -6.00
C GLY A 230 -10.48 -19.49 -4.68
N SER A 231 -9.20 -19.85 -4.69
CA SER A 231 -8.46 -20.19 -3.46
C SER A 231 -7.82 -18.94 -2.86
N PHE A 232 -8.34 -18.45 -1.73
CA PHE A 232 -7.83 -17.26 -1.05
C PHE A 232 -7.21 -17.62 0.30
N ALA A 233 -5.99 -17.13 0.57
CA ALA A 233 -5.39 -17.21 1.90
C ALA A 233 -5.75 -15.98 2.73
N LEU A 234 -6.19 -16.20 3.98
CA LEU A 234 -6.54 -15.14 4.91
C LEU A 234 -5.40 -14.90 5.90
N ALA A 235 -4.94 -13.66 5.99
CA ALA A 235 -4.04 -13.20 7.04
C ALA A 235 -4.84 -12.96 8.33
N GLY A 236 -4.18 -13.14 9.47
CA GLY A 236 -4.76 -13.01 10.79
C GLY A 236 -4.00 -12.01 11.66
N VAL A 237 -4.74 -11.14 12.34
CA VAL A 237 -4.22 -10.18 13.30
C VAL A 237 -4.92 -10.44 14.63
N TRP A 238 -4.15 -10.89 15.62
CA TRP A 238 -4.65 -11.08 16.98
C TRP A 238 -4.51 -9.78 17.76
N VAL A 239 -5.61 -9.35 18.36
CA VAL A 239 -5.71 -8.07 19.05
C VAL A 239 -6.20 -8.26 20.47
N ALA A 240 -5.65 -7.46 21.38
CA ALA A 240 -6.05 -7.42 22.79
C ALA A 240 -6.31 -5.96 23.21
N PRO A 241 -7.19 -5.72 24.21
CA PRO A 241 -7.44 -4.37 24.69
C PRO A 241 -6.12 -3.70 25.12
N VAL A 242 -5.94 -2.43 24.78
CA VAL A 242 -4.91 -1.62 25.43
C VAL A 242 -5.38 -1.47 26.88
N GLN A 243 -4.72 -2.13 27.83
CA GLN A 243 -5.07 -2.02 29.24
C GLN A 243 -5.07 -0.53 29.63
N GLU A 244 -6.23 0.01 30.00
CA GLU A 244 -6.25 1.20 30.80
C GLU A 244 -5.64 0.83 32.15
N VAL A 245 -4.70 1.65 32.62
CA VAL A 245 -4.13 1.53 33.97
C VAL A 245 -5.26 1.84 34.95
N THR A 246 -6.08 0.84 35.27
CA THR A 246 -7.05 0.93 36.35
C THR A 246 -6.38 0.41 37.61
N ALA A 247 -6.70 1.04 38.76
CA ALA A 247 -6.20 0.63 40.07
C ALA A 247 -6.85 -0.69 40.58
N ASP A 248 -7.30 -1.56 39.66
CA ASP A 248 -7.86 -2.86 39.98
C ASP A 248 -6.78 -3.92 39.77
N THR A 249 -6.54 -4.74 40.81
CA THR A 249 -5.55 -5.83 40.80
C THR A 249 -6.08 -7.09 40.09
N ARG A 250 -7.33 -7.06 39.62
CA ARG A 250 -7.90 -8.10 38.77
C ARG A 250 -7.46 -7.86 37.34
N THR A 251 -6.34 -8.47 36.97
CA THR A 251 -5.99 -8.72 35.57
C THR A 251 -7.02 -9.70 35.00
N THR A 252 -8.16 -9.20 34.54
CA THR A 252 -9.00 -9.96 33.63
C THR A 252 -8.17 -10.20 32.37
N LEU A 253 -7.71 -11.43 32.21
CA LEU A 253 -7.04 -11.90 30.99
C LEU A 253 -8.07 -11.86 29.86
N THR A 254 -8.23 -10.70 29.23
CA THR A 254 -9.13 -10.60 28.07
C THR A 254 -8.56 -11.47 26.96
N THR A 255 -9.35 -12.44 26.52
CA THR A 255 -8.91 -13.38 25.48
C THR A 255 -8.66 -12.59 24.20
N PRO A 256 -7.47 -12.71 23.58
CA PRO A 256 -7.19 -12.05 22.31
C PRO A 256 -8.22 -12.43 21.25
N THR A 257 -8.64 -11.47 20.46
CA THR A 257 -9.59 -11.69 19.36
C THR A 257 -8.85 -11.70 18.04
N LEU A 258 -9.28 -12.57 17.12
CA LEU A 258 -8.74 -12.64 15.78
C LEU A 258 -9.55 -11.75 14.83
N LEU A 259 -8.86 -10.86 14.11
CA LEU A 259 -9.35 -10.28 12.87
C LEU A 259 -8.69 -11.02 11.71
N GLU A 260 -9.49 -11.58 10.81
CA GLU A 260 -9.00 -12.26 9.61
C GLU A 260 -9.56 -11.59 8.35
N ALA A 261 -8.72 -11.43 7.35
CA ALA A 261 -9.10 -10.96 6.01
C ALA A 261 -8.01 -11.33 5.02
N THR A 262 -8.21 -11.06 3.74
CA THR A 262 -7.11 -11.09 2.77
C THR A 262 -6.00 -10.10 3.17
N ALA A 263 -4.74 -10.41 2.89
CA ALA A 263 -3.60 -9.60 3.33
C ALA A 263 -3.67 -8.13 2.86
N ASN A 264 -4.27 -7.87 1.71
CA ASN A 264 -4.40 -6.52 1.16
C ASN A 264 -5.57 -5.72 1.77
N HIS A 265 -6.44 -6.35 2.57
CA HIS A 265 -7.65 -5.69 3.08
C HIS A 265 -7.31 -4.48 3.97
N PRO A 266 -7.83 -3.27 3.67
CA PRO A 266 -7.49 -2.08 4.42
C PRO A 266 -8.20 -2.03 5.78
N VAL A 267 -7.42 -1.82 6.84
CA VAL A 267 -7.90 -1.63 8.21
C VAL A 267 -7.53 -0.25 8.73
N LEU A 268 -8.34 0.26 9.66
CA LEU A 268 -8.05 1.52 10.32
C LEU A 268 -7.11 1.30 11.52
N THR A 269 -5.91 1.87 11.44
CA THR A 269 -4.95 1.91 12.55
C THR A 269 -4.83 3.32 13.13
N ALA A 270 -4.18 3.46 14.29
CA ALA A 270 -3.86 4.77 14.85
C ALA A 270 -2.98 5.64 13.92
N THR A 271 -2.22 5.02 13.01
CA THR A 271 -1.43 5.70 11.97
C THR A 271 -2.22 5.99 10.69
N GLY A 272 -3.52 5.68 10.67
CA GLY A 272 -4.39 5.77 9.50
C GLY A 272 -4.59 4.43 8.82
N ARG A 273 -4.96 4.48 7.54
CA ARG A 273 -5.21 3.29 6.72
C ARG A 273 -3.95 2.45 6.54
N LYS A 274 -4.09 1.13 6.67
CA LYS A 274 -3.02 0.15 6.40
C LYS A 274 -3.61 -1.17 5.90
N ALA A 275 -2.91 -1.90 5.03
CA ALA A 275 -3.33 -3.24 4.65
C ALA A 275 -3.13 -4.21 5.83
N LEU A 276 -4.03 -5.19 6.00
CA LEU A 276 -3.99 -6.13 7.12
C LEU A 276 -2.64 -6.86 7.24
N GLY A 277 -2.05 -7.26 6.10
CA GLY A 277 -0.76 -7.92 6.04
C GLY A 277 0.44 -7.03 6.37
N ASP A 278 0.27 -5.70 6.29
CA ASP A 278 1.30 -4.72 6.64
C ASP A 278 1.23 -4.25 8.10
N VAL A 279 0.17 -4.62 8.82
CA VAL A 279 0.00 -4.31 10.25
C VAL A 279 1.12 -4.96 11.04
N LYS A 280 1.69 -4.20 11.99
CA LYS A 280 2.80 -4.66 12.82
C LYS A 280 2.36 -4.94 14.26
N VAL A 281 3.04 -5.88 14.92
CA VAL A 281 2.87 -6.11 16.35
C VAL A 281 3.13 -4.80 17.10
N GLY A 282 2.22 -4.47 18.00
CA GLY A 282 2.24 -3.27 18.81
C GLY A 282 1.45 -2.08 18.25
N GLU A 283 0.99 -2.15 17.00
CA GLU A 283 0.09 -1.16 16.44
C GLU A 283 -1.29 -1.22 17.07
N VAL A 284 -2.04 -0.13 16.96
CA VAL A 284 -3.39 0.01 17.51
C VAL A 284 -4.41 -0.01 16.39
N VAL A 285 -5.43 -0.85 16.54
CA VAL A 285 -6.65 -0.87 15.75
C VAL A 285 -7.83 -0.46 16.62
N TYR A 286 -8.94 -0.10 15.98
CA TYR A 286 -10.15 0.38 16.67
C TYR A 286 -11.24 -0.69 16.61
N ARG A 287 -11.76 -1.05 17.78
CA ARG A 287 -12.87 -2.00 17.91
C ARG A 287 -14.10 -1.35 18.52
N TYR A 288 -15.28 -1.78 18.11
CA TYR A 288 -16.53 -1.44 18.76
C TYR A 288 -16.60 -2.06 20.16
N ASP A 289 -17.05 -1.28 21.12
CA ASP A 289 -17.42 -1.72 22.45
C ASP A 289 -18.86 -1.29 22.73
N ALA A 290 -19.72 -2.29 22.92
CA ALA A 290 -21.14 -2.08 23.18
C ALA A 290 -21.42 -1.34 24.49
N THR A 291 -20.51 -1.42 25.47
CA THR A 291 -20.64 -0.77 26.79
C THR A 291 -20.58 0.75 26.68
N VAL A 292 -19.68 1.25 25.82
CA VAL A 292 -19.49 2.69 25.60
C VAL A 292 -20.15 3.18 24.31
N GLN A 293 -20.79 2.28 23.56
CA GLN A 293 -21.38 2.52 22.23
C GLN A 293 -20.42 3.28 21.30
N GLY A 294 -19.14 2.90 21.33
CA GLY A 294 -18.06 3.65 20.69
C GLY A 294 -16.92 2.75 20.27
N VAL A 295 -15.83 3.37 19.79
CA VAL A 295 -14.61 2.65 19.44
C VAL A 295 -13.57 2.74 20.55
N VAL A 296 -12.92 1.61 20.84
CA VAL A 296 -11.87 1.45 21.83
C VAL A 296 -10.59 0.95 21.16
N ALA A 297 -9.45 1.33 21.73
CA ALA A 297 -8.14 0.98 21.20
C ALA A 297 -7.74 -0.45 21.58
N TYR A 298 -7.42 -1.26 20.58
CA TYR A 298 -6.88 -2.59 20.75
C TYR A 298 -5.48 -2.68 20.15
N LYS A 299 -4.55 -3.29 20.89
CA LYS A 299 -3.17 -3.49 20.45
C LYS A 299 -3.04 -4.82 19.73
N VAL A 300 -2.33 -4.80 18.62
CA VAL A 300 -1.93 -6.00 17.89
C VAL A 300 -0.85 -6.74 18.68
N ILE A 301 -1.10 -7.99 19.04
CA ILE A 301 -0.19 -8.80 19.85
C ILE A 301 0.47 -9.92 19.07
N ARG A 302 -0.14 -10.38 17.98
CA ARG A 302 0.36 -11.47 17.15
C ARG A 302 -0.19 -11.36 15.73
N LEU A 303 0.62 -11.80 14.76
CA LEU A 303 0.30 -11.81 13.34
C LEU A 303 0.44 -13.23 12.81
N GLU A 304 -0.40 -13.59 11.85
CA GLU A 304 -0.35 -14.85 11.11
C GLU A 304 -0.52 -14.55 9.63
N ALA A 305 0.48 -14.92 8.81
CA ALA A 305 0.44 -14.66 7.37
C ALA A 305 -0.66 -15.46 6.65
N SER A 306 -1.01 -16.62 7.20
CA SER A 306 -2.11 -17.46 6.70
C SER A 306 -2.73 -18.22 7.87
N VAL A 307 -3.95 -17.88 8.23
CA VAL A 307 -4.75 -18.59 9.26
C VAL A 307 -5.47 -19.77 8.64
N ARG A 308 -6.12 -19.52 7.49
CA ARG A 308 -6.86 -20.51 6.72
C ARG A 308 -6.99 -20.08 5.26
N SER A 309 -7.35 -21.05 4.41
CA SER A 309 -7.74 -20.81 3.02
C SER A 309 -9.24 -21.03 2.84
N VAL A 310 -9.86 -20.22 1.99
CA VAL A 310 -11.29 -20.28 1.70
C VAL A 310 -11.54 -20.18 0.20
N ASP A 311 -12.60 -20.84 -0.27
CA ASP A 311 -12.94 -20.91 -1.71
C ASP A 311 -13.80 -19.72 -2.19
N LYS A 312 -14.31 -18.93 -1.23
CA LYS A 312 -15.23 -17.83 -1.47
C LYS A 312 -14.98 -16.72 -0.47
N VAL A 313 -14.90 -15.49 -0.98
CA VAL A 313 -14.66 -14.30 -0.18
C VAL A 313 -15.61 -13.17 -0.56
N TYR A 314 -15.84 -12.28 0.39
CA TYR A 314 -16.87 -11.24 0.34
C TYR A 314 -16.30 -9.88 0.74
N ASN A 315 -16.79 -8.81 0.13
CA ASN A 315 -16.56 -7.44 0.56
C ASN A 315 -17.86 -6.64 0.50
N LEU A 316 -18.06 -5.74 1.45
CA LEU A 316 -19.17 -4.79 1.44
C LEU A 316 -18.66 -3.42 1.02
N VAL A 317 -19.42 -2.73 0.17
CA VAL A 317 -19.22 -1.30 -0.11
C VAL A 317 -20.34 -0.52 0.52
N THR A 318 -19.98 0.44 1.37
CA THR A 318 -20.93 1.21 2.18
C THR A 318 -20.93 2.67 1.77
N GLN A 319 -21.97 3.41 2.17
CA GLN A 319 -22.02 4.84 1.92
C GLN A 319 -20.91 5.62 2.66
N SER A 320 -20.53 5.15 3.85
CA SER A 320 -19.52 5.82 4.69
C SER A 320 -18.07 5.48 4.31
N GLY A 321 -17.85 4.39 3.57
CA GLY A 321 -16.49 3.92 3.24
C GLY A 321 -15.85 3.01 4.30
N ALA A 322 -16.52 2.78 5.43
CA ALA A 322 -16.01 1.98 6.53
C ALA A 322 -17.14 1.25 7.26
N TYR A 323 -16.85 0.06 7.77
CA TYR A 323 -17.79 -0.76 8.52
C TYR A 323 -17.06 -1.62 9.54
N LEU A 324 -17.83 -2.40 10.31
CA LEU A 324 -17.30 -3.24 11.38
C LEU A 324 -17.39 -4.72 11.00
N VAL A 325 -16.24 -5.39 11.03
CA VAL A 325 -16.11 -6.85 10.91
C VAL A 325 -15.37 -7.39 12.12
N SER A 326 -15.92 -8.42 12.77
CA SER A 326 -15.46 -8.90 14.08
C SER A 326 -15.30 -7.75 15.07
N GLU A 327 -16.29 -6.84 15.05
CA GLU A 327 -16.32 -5.60 15.83
C GLU A 327 -15.08 -4.70 15.60
N THR A 328 -14.32 -4.88 14.52
CA THR A 328 -13.13 -4.08 14.21
C THR A 328 -13.40 -3.18 13.02
N VAL A 329 -12.93 -1.93 13.08
CA VAL A 329 -13.15 -0.95 12.01
C VAL A 329 -12.29 -1.30 10.80
N VAL A 330 -12.96 -1.63 9.70
CA VAL A 330 -12.37 -1.95 8.40
C VAL A 330 -12.85 -0.97 7.33
N LEU A 331 -12.08 -0.83 6.25
CA LEU A 331 -12.39 0.09 5.15
C LEU A 331 -12.84 -0.71 3.93
N ASP A 332 -13.84 -0.21 3.19
CA ASP A 332 -14.40 -0.97 2.06
C ASP A 332 -13.55 -0.96 0.79
N LYS A 333 -12.61 -0.02 0.70
CA LYS A 333 -11.67 0.15 -0.40
C LYS A 333 -10.48 0.94 0.05
#